data_AF-A0A4Z1JYF4-F1
#
_entry.id   AF-A0A4Z1JYF4-F1
#
_cell.length_a   1.000
_cell.length_b   1.000
_cell.length_c   1.000
_cell.angle_alpha   90.00
_cell.angle_beta   90.00
_cell.angle_gamma   90.00
#
_symmetry.space_group_name_H-M   'P 1'
#
loop_
_entity.id
_entity.type
_entity.pdbx_description
1 polymer ?
#
loop_
_entity_poly.entity_id
_entity_poly.type
_entity_poly.pdbx_seq_one_letter_code
_entity_poly.pdbx_strand_id
1 'polypeptide(L)'
;MSLQANEIKNVIQDLYEIMIQTHNYDSVGRPTRDILEKSLLQLSTSLQIVSHATVPAGPPTGKPQFDRVAGKATDLAYVPQDVIHYIDNGRNPDIYTREFVEAARKNNQLMRGKMQAFGDFRDVLAGEMEKVFPELEDDIKMVVEYTTDDKEEKK
;
A
#
# COMPACT_ATOMS: atom_id res chain seq x y z
N MET A 1 11.15 15.54 -9.78
CA MET A 1 11.75 14.48 -8.94
C MET A 1 11.88 15.03 -7.53
N SER A 2 11.51 14.27 -6.50
CA SER A 2 11.68 14.70 -5.11
C SER A 2 13.16 14.83 -4.76
N LEU A 3 13.49 15.67 -3.78
CA LEU A 3 14.85 15.85 -3.30
C LEU A 3 15.48 14.50 -2.90
N GLN A 4 14.72 13.63 -2.23
CA GLN A 4 15.22 12.30 -1.82
C GLN A 4 15.56 11.39 -3.02
N ALA A 5 14.80 11.45 -4.11
CA ALA A 5 15.08 10.64 -5.30
C ALA A 5 16.38 11.07 -6.01
N ASN A 6 16.71 12.37 -5.95
CA ASN A 6 17.98 12.87 -6.48
C ASN A 6 19.16 12.39 -5.62
N GLU A 7 19.03 12.34 -4.30
CA GLU A 7 20.10 11.82 -3.43
C GLU A 7 20.37 10.32 -3.67
N ILE A 8 19.34 9.51 -3.86
CA ILE A 8 19.50 8.10 -4.24
C ILE A 8 20.21 7.99 -5.60
N LYS A 9 19.86 8.84 -6.57
CA LYS A 9 20.53 8.87 -7.86
C LYS A 9 22.02 9.20 -7.71
N ASN A 10 22.36 10.17 -6.86
CA ASN A 10 23.76 10.53 -6.58
C ASN A 10 24.53 9.34 -5.99
N VAL A 11 23.96 8.63 -5.01
CA VAL A 11 24.57 7.41 -4.45
C VAL A 11 24.83 6.35 -5.53
N ILE A 12 23.87 6.10 -6.41
CA ILE A 12 24.04 5.13 -7.52
C ILE A 12 25.16 5.58 -8.47
N GLN A 13 25.23 6.88 -8.77
CA GLN A 13 26.28 7.45 -9.60
C GLN A 13 27.67 7.32 -8.95
N ASP A 14 27.79 7.60 -7.65
CA ASP A 14 29.02 7.44 -6.87
C ASP A 14 29.50 5.97 -6.90
N LEU A 15 28.59 5.01 -6.73
CA LEU A 15 28.90 3.57 -6.82
C LEU A 15 29.38 3.15 -8.21
N TYR A 16 28.76 3.67 -9.27
CA TYR A 16 29.16 3.40 -10.64
C TYR A 16 30.54 3.97 -10.96
N GLU A 17 30.82 5.18 -10.50
CA GLU A 17 32.13 5.82 -10.66
C GLU A 17 33.24 5.03 -9.95
N ILE A 18 33.01 4.60 -8.71
CA ILE A 18 33.95 3.75 -7.95
C ILE A 18 34.21 2.43 -8.67
N MET A 19 33.17 1.81 -9.24
CA MET A 19 33.29 0.57 -10.02
C MET A 19 34.24 0.76 -11.21
N ILE A 20 34.07 1.83 -11.99
CA ILE A 20 34.94 2.14 -13.14
C ILE A 20 36.37 2.41 -12.69
N GLN A 21 36.55 3.22 -11.64
CA GLN A 21 37.88 3.58 -11.14
C GLN A 21 38.64 2.36 -10.60
N THR A 22 37.94 1.43 -9.95
CA THR A 22 38.51 0.19 -9.43
C THR A 22 38.84 -0.79 -10.55
N HIS A 23 37.98 -0.89 -11.58
CA HIS A 23 38.25 -1.73 -12.74
C HIS A 23 39.50 -1.28 -13.52
N ASN A 24 39.68 0.05 -13.65
CA ASN A 24 40.82 0.64 -14.33
C ASN A 24 42.02 0.91 -13.40
N TYR A 25 41.98 0.40 -12.16
CA TYR A 25 42.98 0.70 -11.14
C TYR A 25 44.38 0.33 -11.65
N ASP A 26 45.28 1.31 -11.66
CA ASP A 26 46.68 1.18 -12.08
C ASP A 26 46.93 0.75 -13.55
N SER A 27 45.87 0.62 -14.36
CA SER A 27 45.97 0.20 -15.78
C SER A 27 46.67 1.23 -16.69
N VAL A 28 46.80 2.49 -16.25
CA VAL A 28 47.34 3.61 -17.04
C VAL A 28 48.48 4.36 -16.32
N GLY A 29 49.00 3.83 -15.21
CA GLY A 29 50.12 4.45 -14.47
C GLY A 29 49.83 5.85 -13.90
N ARG A 30 48.56 6.22 -13.75
CA ARG A 30 48.12 7.48 -13.10
C ARG A 30 47.82 7.22 -11.63
N PRO A 31 48.01 8.20 -10.73
CA PRO A 31 47.64 8.09 -9.31
C PRO A 31 46.11 8.02 -9.15
N THR A 32 45.55 6.83 -9.33
CA THR A 32 44.11 6.53 -9.13
C THR A 32 43.73 6.47 -7.65
N ARG A 33 44.71 6.38 -6.75
CA ARG A 33 44.51 6.34 -5.30
C ARG A 33 43.78 7.58 -4.77
N ASP A 34 44.27 8.77 -5.11
CA ASP A 34 43.71 10.03 -4.59
C ASP A 34 42.29 10.28 -5.12
N ILE A 35 42.00 9.80 -6.33
CA ILE A 35 40.68 9.90 -6.95
C ILE A 35 39.71 8.94 -6.26
N LEU A 36 40.13 7.70 -6.04
CA LEU A 36 39.34 6.69 -5.35
C LEU A 36 39.02 7.10 -3.90
N GLU A 37 40.00 7.70 -3.20
CA GLU A 37 39.80 8.24 -1.86
C GLU A 37 38.71 9.33 -1.85
N LYS A 38 38.77 10.26 -2.80
CA LYS A 38 37.74 11.30 -2.94
C LYS A 38 36.37 10.74 -3.27
N SER A 39 36.26 9.78 -4.19
CA SER A 39 34.98 9.14 -4.54
C SER A 39 34.40 8.34 -3.38
N LEU A 40 35.22 7.69 -2.56
CA LEU A 40 34.77 6.98 -1.36
C LEU A 40 34.24 7.96 -0.28
N LEU A 41 34.93 9.09 -0.08
CA LEU A 41 34.47 10.15 0.82
C LEU A 41 33.15 10.74 0.34
N GLN A 42 33.01 10.99 -0.96
CA GLN A 42 31.78 11.49 -1.58
C GLN A 42 30.61 10.51 -1.37
N LEU A 43 30.82 9.21 -1.64
CA LEU A 43 29.82 8.17 -1.39
C LEU A 43 29.38 8.14 0.08
N SER A 44 30.33 8.26 1.01
CA SER A 44 30.03 8.32 2.45
C SER A 44 29.14 9.51 2.81
N THR A 45 29.42 10.70 2.24
CA THR A 45 28.58 11.89 2.45
C THR A 45 27.19 11.69 1.85
N SER A 46 27.08 11.18 0.61
CA SER A 46 25.81 10.90 -0.05
C SER A 46 24.95 9.92 0.76
N LEU A 47 25.54 8.83 1.29
CA LEU A 47 24.84 7.86 2.13
C LEU A 47 24.35 8.45 3.46
N GLN A 48 25.14 9.31 4.09
CA GLN A 48 24.73 10.01 5.31
C GLN A 48 23.53 10.93 5.05
N ILE A 49 23.53 11.66 3.93
CA ILE A 49 22.40 12.51 3.53
C ILE A 49 21.13 11.68 3.35
N VAL A 50 21.21 10.57 2.61
CA VAL A 50 20.04 9.68 2.40
C VAL A 50 19.52 9.14 3.72
N SER A 51 20.41 8.59 4.57
CA SER A 51 20.04 8.02 5.88
C SER A 51 19.27 9.02 6.76
N HIS A 52 19.73 10.28 6.81
CA HIS A 52 19.07 11.32 7.60
C HIS A 52 17.80 11.89 6.93
N ALA A 53 17.73 11.86 5.60
CA ALA A 53 16.57 12.34 4.85
C ALA A 53 15.41 11.34 4.78
N THR A 54 15.64 10.06 5.08
CA THR A 54 14.63 8.99 4.98
C THR A 54 14.26 8.43 6.35
N VAL A 55 13.37 9.11 7.07
CA VAL A 55 12.71 8.53 8.25
C VAL A 55 11.41 7.86 7.78
N PRO A 56 11.22 6.54 7.95
CA PRO A 56 10.00 5.86 7.51
C PRO A 56 8.79 6.26 8.36
N ALA A 57 7.64 6.47 7.73
CA ALA A 57 6.37 6.54 8.44
C ALA A 57 6.01 5.16 9.04
N GLY A 58 5.46 5.17 10.27
CA GLY A 58 4.92 3.96 10.89
C GLY A 58 3.65 3.44 10.19
N PRO A 59 3.21 2.20 10.51
CA PRO A 59 1.98 1.64 9.96
C PRO A 59 0.76 2.53 10.23
N PRO A 60 -0.19 2.65 9.27
CA PRO A 60 -1.44 3.34 9.51
C PRO A 60 -2.21 2.65 10.64
N THR A 61 -2.61 3.43 11.62
CA THR A 61 -3.32 2.98 12.83
C THR A 61 -4.83 2.90 12.63
N GLY A 62 -5.34 3.28 11.45
CA GLY A 62 -6.75 3.33 11.11
C GLY A 62 -7.48 4.54 11.73
N LYS A 63 -6.75 5.43 12.38
CA LYS A 63 -7.28 6.64 12.98
C LYS A 63 -6.82 7.83 12.15
N PRO A 64 -7.71 8.47 11.37
CA PRO A 64 -7.32 9.53 10.42
C PRO A 64 -6.65 10.72 11.11
N GLN A 65 -6.91 10.98 12.39
CA GLN A 65 -6.23 12.03 13.17
C GLN A 65 -4.73 11.74 13.37
N PHE A 66 -4.35 10.47 13.58
CA PHE A 66 -2.97 10.04 13.85
C PHE A 66 -2.23 9.70 12.56
N ASP A 67 -2.91 9.11 11.58
CA ASP A 67 -2.34 8.77 10.27
C ASP A 67 -1.99 10.03 9.45
N ARG A 68 -2.72 11.14 9.68
CA ARG A 68 -2.38 12.47 9.15
C ARG A 68 -1.13 13.09 9.79
N VAL A 69 -0.76 12.67 11.01
CA VAL A 69 0.43 13.16 11.74
C VAL A 69 1.64 12.26 11.48
N ALA A 70 1.45 10.96 11.27
CA ALA A 70 2.49 10.06 10.76
C ALA A 70 3.06 10.56 9.42
N GLY A 71 2.21 11.09 8.53
CA GLY A 71 2.62 11.78 7.30
C GLY A 71 3.03 13.25 7.46
N LYS A 72 3.14 13.78 8.69
CA LYS A 72 3.55 15.18 8.97
C LYS A 72 4.85 15.28 9.77
N ALA A 73 5.22 14.22 10.50
CA ALA A 73 6.52 14.10 11.17
C ALA A 73 7.60 13.47 10.26
N THR A 74 7.19 12.84 9.17
CA THR A 74 8.08 12.20 8.18
C THR A 74 7.65 12.59 6.78
N ASP A 75 8.59 12.97 5.91
CA ASP A 75 8.33 13.40 4.53
C ASP A 75 7.97 12.22 3.59
N LEU A 76 7.90 11.00 4.11
CA LEU A 76 7.71 9.77 3.33
C LEU A 76 6.44 9.03 3.73
N ALA A 77 5.77 8.44 2.74
CA ALA A 77 4.58 7.62 2.96
C ALA A 77 4.95 6.24 3.54
N TYR A 78 4.00 5.64 4.26
CA TYR A 78 4.11 4.24 4.68
C TYR A 78 4.10 3.31 3.46
N VAL A 79 4.97 2.30 3.47
CA VAL A 79 5.07 1.27 2.43
C VAL A 79 4.71 -0.10 3.02
N PRO A 80 3.70 -0.81 2.48
CA PRO A 80 3.37 -2.17 2.92
C PRO A 80 4.55 -3.14 2.73
N GLN A 81 4.71 -4.10 3.65
CA GLN A 81 5.76 -5.13 3.57
C GLN A 81 5.68 -5.97 2.29
N ASP A 82 4.47 -6.25 1.80
CA ASP A 82 4.27 -6.99 0.56
C ASP A 82 4.89 -6.27 -0.64
N VAL A 83 4.84 -4.93 -0.68
CA VAL A 83 5.45 -4.13 -1.74
C VAL A 83 6.98 -4.26 -1.70
N ILE A 84 7.57 -4.32 -0.51
CA ILE A 84 9.03 -4.55 -0.34
C ILE A 84 9.40 -5.92 -0.91
N HIS A 85 8.61 -6.95 -0.61
CA HIS A 85 8.85 -8.30 -1.16
C HIS A 85 8.76 -8.35 -2.68
N TYR A 86 7.87 -7.56 -3.30
CA TYR A 86 7.83 -7.43 -4.76
C TYR A 86 9.14 -6.86 -5.31
N ILE A 87 9.66 -5.80 -4.69
CA ILE A 87 10.91 -5.15 -5.10
C ILE A 87 12.10 -6.11 -4.94
N ASP A 88 12.19 -6.80 -3.80
CA ASP A 88 13.27 -7.76 -3.52
C ASP A 88 13.34 -8.90 -4.54
N ASN A 89 12.18 -9.33 -5.05
CA ASN A 89 12.08 -10.35 -6.09
C ASN A 89 12.23 -9.80 -7.51
N GLY A 90 12.49 -8.49 -7.68
CA GLY A 90 12.57 -7.84 -8.99
C GLY A 90 11.23 -7.72 -9.73
N ARG A 91 10.10 -7.85 -9.03
CA ARG A 91 8.75 -7.70 -9.59
C ARG A 91 8.32 -6.23 -9.53
N ASN A 92 7.62 -5.76 -10.56
CA ASN A 92 7.10 -4.39 -10.59
C ASN A 92 6.11 -4.17 -9.43
N PRO A 93 6.36 -3.21 -8.50
CA PRO A 93 5.46 -2.92 -7.38
C PRO A 93 4.08 -2.41 -7.83
N ASP A 94 3.93 -1.88 -9.04
CA ASP A 94 2.62 -1.47 -9.58
C ASP A 94 1.65 -2.65 -9.70
N ILE A 95 2.18 -3.86 -9.84
CA ILE A 95 1.36 -5.08 -9.92
C ILE A 95 0.67 -5.34 -8.57
N TYR A 96 1.33 -5.08 -7.44
CA TYR A 96 0.71 -5.18 -6.12
C TYR A 96 -0.50 -4.26 -6.02
N THR A 97 -0.33 -2.99 -6.39
CA THR A 97 -1.41 -2.00 -6.37
C THR A 97 -2.58 -2.43 -7.25
N ARG A 98 -2.29 -2.95 -8.45
CA ARG A 98 -3.31 -3.49 -9.35
C ARG A 98 -4.06 -4.67 -8.72
N GLU A 99 -3.34 -5.67 -8.21
CA GLU A 99 -3.93 -6.85 -7.57
C GLU A 99 -4.78 -6.46 -6.35
N PHE A 100 -4.33 -5.48 -5.56
CA PHE A 100 -5.06 -4.97 -4.42
C PHE A 100 -6.40 -4.34 -4.83
N VAL A 101 -6.40 -3.49 -5.86
CA VAL A 101 -7.64 -2.86 -6.37
C VAL A 101 -8.57 -3.92 -6.97
N GLU A 102 -8.03 -4.89 -7.72
CA GLU A 102 -8.81 -5.98 -8.29
C GLU A 102 -9.45 -6.86 -7.20
N ALA A 103 -8.69 -7.20 -6.15
CA ALA A 103 -9.18 -7.95 -5.00
C ALA A 103 -10.24 -7.18 -4.22
N ALA A 104 -10.03 -5.89 -3.96
CA ALA A 104 -11.00 -5.03 -3.29
C ALA A 104 -12.32 -4.95 -4.06
N ARG A 105 -12.26 -4.77 -5.38
CA ARG A 105 -13.44 -4.79 -6.25
C ARG A 105 -14.17 -6.13 -6.20
N LYS A 106 -13.42 -7.24 -6.34
CA LYS A 106 -13.99 -8.60 -6.29
C LYS A 106 -14.66 -8.87 -4.95
N ASN A 107 -14.03 -8.50 -3.84
CA ASN A 107 -14.61 -8.66 -2.50
C ASN A 107 -15.86 -7.80 -2.34
N ASN A 108 -15.86 -6.54 -2.79
CA ASN A 108 -17.03 -5.69 -2.71
C ASN A 108 -18.22 -6.30 -3.49
N GLN A 109 -17.98 -6.73 -4.73
CA GLN A 109 -19.01 -7.38 -5.54
C GLN A 109 -19.53 -8.67 -4.89
N LEU A 110 -18.62 -9.49 -4.35
CA LEU A 110 -18.98 -10.71 -3.64
C LEU A 110 -19.83 -10.41 -2.39
N MET A 111 -19.45 -9.42 -1.59
CA MET A 111 -20.21 -9.02 -0.41
C MET A 111 -21.60 -8.52 -0.78
N ARG A 112 -21.70 -7.67 -1.83
CA ARG A 112 -22.99 -7.19 -2.34
C ARG A 112 -23.88 -8.35 -2.80
N GLY A 113 -23.32 -9.31 -3.54
CA GLY A 113 -24.06 -10.50 -3.97
C GLY A 113 -24.53 -11.37 -2.79
N LYS A 114 -23.70 -11.51 -1.75
CA LYS A 114 -24.11 -12.21 -0.52
C LYS A 114 -25.25 -11.47 0.19
N MET A 115 -25.14 -10.15 0.35
CA MET A 115 -26.19 -9.34 0.97
C MET A 115 -27.51 -9.48 0.23
N GLN A 116 -27.49 -9.42 -1.10
CA GLN A 116 -28.67 -9.63 -1.93
C GLN A 116 -29.26 -11.04 -1.74
N ALA A 117 -28.43 -12.09 -1.80
CA ALA A 117 -28.92 -13.46 -1.62
C ALA A 117 -29.50 -13.71 -0.22
N PHE A 118 -28.94 -13.08 0.82
CA PHE A 118 -29.51 -13.14 2.18
C PHE A 118 -30.83 -12.36 2.28
N GLY A 119 -30.96 -11.23 1.58
CA GLY A 119 -32.22 -10.51 1.45
C GLY A 119 -33.30 -11.36 0.77
N ASP A 120 -32.99 -11.95 -0.38
CA ASP A 120 -33.91 -12.84 -1.11
C ASP A 120 -34.32 -14.05 -0.25
N PHE A 121 -33.37 -14.65 0.46
CA PHE A 121 -33.65 -15.77 1.38
C PHE A 121 -34.55 -15.37 2.53
N ARG A 122 -34.32 -14.19 3.13
CA ARG A 122 -35.17 -13.64 4.19
C ARG A 122 -36.60 -13.45 3.68
N ASP A 123 -36.78 -12.87 2.50
CA ASP A 123 -38.11 -12.57 1.96
C ASP A 123 -38.90 -13.85 1.66
N VAL A 124 -38.24 -14.86 1.09
CA VAL A 124 -38.85 -16.18 0.86
C VAL A 124 -39.21 -16.85 2.19
N LEU A 125 -38.30 -16.84 3.17
CA LEU A 125 -38.54 -17.44 4.47
C LEU A 125 -39.71 -16.77 5.20
N ALA A 126 -39.76 -15.43 5.19
CA ALA A 126 -40.85 -14.65 5.76
C ALA A 126 -42.20 -15.03 5.13
N GLY A 127 -42.27 -15.08 3.80
CA GLY A 127 -43.49 -15.46 3.09
C GLY A 127 -43.96 -16.90 3.35
N GLU A 128 -43.05 -17.85 3.57
CA GLU A 128 -43.44 -19.21 3.99
C GLU A 128 -43.87 -19.24 5.46
N MET A 129 -43.23 -18.47 6.34
CA MET A 129 -43.63 -18.38 7.74
C MET A 129 -45.01 -17.74 7.93
N GLU A 130 -45.37 -16.71 7.16
CA GLU A 130 -46.71 -16.10 7.19
C GLU A 130 -47.80 -17.11 6.79
N LYS A 131 -47.53 -18.01 5.84
CA LYS A 131 -48.49 -19.05 5.41
C LYS A 131 -48.70 -20.12 6.48
N VAL A 132 -47.63 -20.49 7.19
CA VAL A 132 -47.67 -21.58 8.18
C VAL A 132 -48.14 -21.08 9.55
N PHE A 133 -47.82 -19.82 9.92
CA PHE A 133 -48.12 -19.21 11.22
C PHE A 133 -48.79 -17.84 11.04
N PRO A 134 -50.09 -17.78 10.69
CA PRO A 134 -50.81 -16.52 10.49
C PRO A 134 -50.86 -15.63 11.75
N GLU A 135 -50.77 -16.22 12.93
CA GLU A 135 -50.75 -15.50 14.21
C GLU A 135 -49.47 -14.68 14.45
N LEU A 136 -48.39 -14.93 13.68
CA LEU A 136 -47.10 -14.25 13.78
C LEU A 136 -46.88 -13.23 12.65
N GLU A 137 -47.89 -12.95 11.82
CA GLU A 137 -47.76 -12.09 10.63
C GLU A 137 -47.16 -10.71 10.96
N ASP A 138 -47.65 -10.06 12.02
CA ASP A 138 -47.17 -8.73 12.43
C ASP A 138 -45.71 -8.75 12.90
N ASP A 139 -45.31 -9.80 13.64
CA ASP A 139 -43.93 -9.97 14.12
C ASP A 139 -42.96 -10.26 12.96
N ILE A 140 -43.38 -11.07 11.98
CA ILE A 140 -42.58 -11.38 10.79
C ILE A 140 -42.34 -10.12 9.95
N LYS A 141 -43.39 -9.33 9.70
CA LYS A 141 -43.27 -8.05 8.97
C LYS A 141 -42.35 -7.08 9.68
N MET A 142 -42.47 -6.97 11.00
CA MET A 142 -41.60 -6.13 11.81
C MET A 142 -40.11 -6.52 11.63
N VAL A 143 -39.79 -7.82 11.69
CA VAL A 143 -38.41 -8.30 11.50
C VAL A 143 -37.89 -8.02 10.08
N VAL A 144 -38.72 -8.21 9.05
CA VAL A 144 -38.33 -7.94 7.66
C VAL A 144 -38.05 -6.44 7.45
N GLU A 145 -38.88 -5.57 8.02
CA GLU A 145 -38.69 -4.11 7.97
C GLU A 145 -37.39 -3.70 8.65
N TYR A 146 -37.13 -4.18 9.87
CA TYR A 146 -35.89 -3.84 10.60
C TYR A 146 -34.61 -4.42 10.00
N THR A 147 -34.71 -5.44 9.16
CA THR A 147 -33.55 -6.08 8.53
C THR A 147 -33.34 -5.68 7.08
N THR A 148 -34.26 -4.88 6.50
CA THR A 148 -34.11 -4.30 5.17
C THR A 148 -33.09 -3.17 5.22
N ASP A 149 -32.20 -3.14 4.22
CA ASP A 149 -31.19 -2.10 4.11
C ASP A 149 -31.84 -0.86 3.46
N ASP A 150 -32.28 0.13 4.26
CA ASP A 150 -32.98 1.37 3.85
C ASP A 150 -32.17 2.30 2.91
N LYS A 151 -31.02 1.86 2.39
CA LYS A 151 -30.07 2.70 1.66
C LYS A 151 -30.29 2.78 0.15
N GLU A 152 -31.27 2.06 -0.41
CA GLU A 152 -31.53 2.11 -1.86
C GLU A 152 -32.52 3.20 -2.32
N GLU A 153 -33.28 3.84 -1.42
CA GLU A 153 -34.36 4.77 -1.82
C GLU A 153 -33.94 6.24 -2.03
N LYS A 154 -32.68 6.62 -1.82
CA LYS A 154 -32.21 8.00 -2.09
C LYS A 154 -31.23 8.04 -3.25
N LYS A 155 -31.77 7.96 -4.47
CA LYS A 155 -31.12 8.42 -5.70
C LYS A 155 -31.97 9.47 -6.40
#